data_AF-A0A925Z8C8-F1
#
_entry.id   AF-A0A925Z8C8-F1
#
_cell.length_a   1.000
_cell.length_b   1.000
_cell.length_c   1.000
_cell.angle_alpha   90.00
_cell.angle_beta   90.00
_cell.angle_gamma   90.00
#
_symmetry.space_group_name_H-M   'P 1'
#
loop_
_entity.id
_entity.type
_entity.pdbx_description
1 polymer ?
#
loop_
_entity_poly.entity_id
_entity_poly.type
_entity_poly.pdbx_seq_one_letter_code
_entity_poly.pdbx_strand_id
1 'polypeptide(L)'
;MKEYRLVAWPQLRPPFDRIAYRRMLSDMSHRHMTLAQLVESSSIRRHEVRAFLDMLEARHLLAEREAPATESLFGSLRPLGGWLRRALATTHADR
;
A
#
# COMPACT_ATOMS: atom_id res chain seq x y z
N MET A 1 -4.12 15.66 -8.06
CA MET A 1 -4.78 14.35 -7.81
C MET A 1 -4.72 14.07 -6.30
N LYS A 2 -5.72 13.39 -5.72
CA LYS A 2 -5.70 13.06 -4.28
C LYS A 2 -4.67 11.98 -3.97
N GLU A 3 -3.86 12.20 -2.94
CA GLU A 3 -2.98 11.21 -2.36
C GLU A 3 -3.46 10.82 -0.97
N TYR A 4 -3.25 9.54 -0.64
CA TYR A 4 -3.67 8.94 0.61
C TYR A 4 -2.46 8.42 1.38
N ARG A 5 -2.40 8.70 2.68
CA ARG A 5 -1.43 8.14 3.61
C ARG A 5 -2.15 7.57 4.82
N LEU A 6 -1.64 6.44 5.33
CA LEU A 6 -2.17 5.83 6.54
C LEU A 6 -1.72 6.62 7.78
N VAL A 7 -2.65 7.03 8.64
CA VAL A 7 -2.34 7.71 9.91
C VAL A 7 -2.37 6.77 11.12
N ALA A 8 -3.12 5.68 11.04
CA ALA A 8 -3.22 4.68 12.09
C ALA A 8 -3.51 3.29 11.51
N TRP A 9 -3.08 2.24 12.21
CA TRP A 9 -3.20 0.86 11.73
C TRP A 9 -4.60 0.28 11.97
N PRO A 10 -5.36 -0.09 10.91
CA PRO A 10 -6.64 -0.76 11.05
C PRO A 10 -6.45 -2.23 11.46
N GLN A 11 -7.43 -2.76 12.18
CA GLN A 11 -7.66 -4.20 12.24
C GLN A 11 -8.47 -4.63 11.01
N LEU A 12 -7.84 -5.37 10.10
CA LEU A 12 -8.47 -5.89 8.89
C LEU A 12 -9.34 -7.10 9.21
N ARG A 13 -10.59 -7.07 8.75
CA ARG A 13 -11.55 -8.17 8.79
C ARG A 13 -11.99 -8.50 7.37
N PRO A 14 -12.55 -9.70 7.11
CA PRO A 14 -13.16 -10.02 5.82
C PRO A 14 -14.13 -8.92 5.39
N PRO A 15 -14.11 -8.47 4.12
CA PRO A 15 -13.41 -9.08 2.97
C PRO A 15 -11.97 -8.58 2.73
N PHE A 16 -11.43 -7.70 3.59
CA PHE A 16 -10.14 -7.03 3.40
C PHE A 16 -8.96 -7.69 4.11
N ASP A 17 -9.08 -8.94 4.52
CA ASP A 17 -8.07 -9.67 5.29
C ASP A 17 -6.93 -10.28 4.46
N ARG A 18 -6.99 -10.13 3.12
CA ARG A 18 -5.98 -10.64 2.18
C ARG A 18 -4.62 -9.96 2.35
N ILE A 19 -3.55 -10.71 2.04
CA ILE A 19 -2.16 -10.24 2.10
C ILE A 19 -1.94 -8.96 1.25
N ALA A 20 -2.62 -8.84 0.11
CA ALA A 20 -2.51 -7.67 -0.76
C ALA A 20 -2.95 -6.37 -0.05
N TYR A 21 -4.04 -6.38 0.72
CA TYR A 21 -4.49 -5.21 1.50
C TYR A 21 -3.51 -4.87 2.63
N ARG A 22 -2.95 -5.88 3.30
CA ARG A 22 -1.91 -5.68 4.34
C ARG A 22 -0.66 -5.01 3.77
N ARG A 23 -0.19 -5.46 2.61
CA ARG A 23 0.95 -4.85 1.91
C ARG A 23 0.65 -3.41 1.50
N MET A 24 -0.54 -3.16 0.96
CA MET A 24 -0.98 -1.82 0.61
C MET A 24 -0.98 -0.87 1.82
N LEU A 25 -1.46 -1.32 2.99
CA LEU A 25 -1.35 -0.54 4.23
C LEU A 25 0.10 -0.26 4.62
N SER A 26 0.98 -1.24 4.52
CA SER A 26 2.41 -1.04 4.79
C SER A 26 3.01 0.02 3.86
N ASP A 27 2.69 0.00 2.58
CA ASP A 27 3.16 1.01 1.62
C ASP A 27 2.62 2.40 1.96
N MET A 28 1.32 2.50 2.28
CA MET A 28 0.66 3.75 2.68
C MET A 28 1.12 4.29 4.04
N SER A 29 1.70 3.46 4.91
CA SER A 29 2.26 3.90 6.19
C SER A 29 3.55 4.70 6.00
N HIS A 30 4.31 4.37 4.95
CA HIS A 30 5.60 4.99 4.66
C HIS A 30 5.47 6.26 3.81
N ARG A 31 4.52 6.30 2.86
CA ARG A 31 4.39 7.40 1.88
C ARG A 31 2.94 7.70 1.50
N HIS A 32 2.75 8.91 0.96
CA HIS A 32 1.51 9.27 0.27
C HIS A 32 1.46 8.54 -1.08
N MET A 33 0.31 7.99 -1.42
CA MET A 33 0.11 7.28 -2.69
C MET A 33 -1.22 7.65 -3.33
N THR A 34 -1.22 7.75 -4.65
CA THR A 34 -2.44 7.95 -5.45
C THR A 34 -3.21 6.63 -5.63
N LEU A 35 -4.49 6.71 -5.98
CA LEU A 35 -5.29 5.53 -6.32
C LEU A 35 -4.64 4.69 -7.44
N ALA A 36 -4.02 5.33 -8.44
CA ALA A 36 -3.37 4.63 -9.54
C ALA A 36 -2.17 3.79 -9.07
N GLN A 37 -1.31 4.38 -8.23
CA GLN A 37 -0.16 3.68 -7.65
C GLN A 37 -0.56 2.51 -6.75
N LEU A 38 -1.67 2.65 -6.00
CA LEU A 38 -2.18 1.58 -5.15
C LEU A 38 -2.71 0.40 -5.97
N VAL A 39 -3.40 0.66 -7.08
CA VAL A 39 -3.86 -0.39 -8.01
C VAL A 39 -2.67 -1.11 -8.64
N GLU A 40 -1.68 -0.35 -9.09
CA GLU A 40 -0.47 -0.88 -9.71
C GLU A 40 0.36 -1.74 -8.75
N SER A 41 0.58 -1.30 -7.50
CA SER A 41 1.42 -2.03 -6.55
C SER A 41 0.75 -3.25 -5.91
N SER A 42 -0.59 -3.27 -5.82
CA SER A 42 -1.33 -4.32 -5.12
C SER A 42 -1.94 -5.39 -6.03
N SER A 43 -2.02 -5.13 -7.35
CA SER A 43 -2.74 -5.98 -8.32
C SER A 43 -4.21 -6.26 -7.97
N ILE A 44 -4.79 -5.43 -7.09
CA ILE A 44 -6.22 -5.46 -6.72
C ILE A 44 -7.00 -4.65 -7.77
N ARG A 45 -8.25 -5.04 -8.05
CA ARG A 45 -9.08 -4.30 -9.00
C ARG A 45 -9.35 -2.89 -8.47
N ARG A 46 -9.38 -1.90 -9.37
CA ARG A 46 -9.58 -0.49 -9.00
C ARG A 46 -10.79 -0.23 -8.10
N HIS A 47 -11.91 -0.92 -8.32
CA HIS A 47 -13.11 -0.78 -7.50
C HIS A 47 -12.93 -1.35 -6.09
N GLU A 48 -12.18 -2.45 -5.93
CA GLU A 48 -11.86 -3.02 -4.63
C GLU A 48 -10.91 -2.11 -3.84
N VAL A 49 -9.90 -1.52 -4.51
CA VAL A 49 -9.03 -0.50 -3.89
C VAL A 49 -9.85 0.72 -3.46
N ARG A 50 -10.80 1.16 -4.29
CA ARG A 50 -11.67 2.30 -3.95
C ARG A 50 -12.52 1.99 -2.71
N ALA A 51 -13.21 0.86 -2.69
CA ALA A 51 -14.00 0.43 -1.53
C ALA A 51 -13.16 0.29 -0.26
N PHE A 52 -11.90 -0.14 -0.40
CA PHE A 52 -10.97 -0.20 0.72
C PHE A 52 -10.59 1.19 1.24
N LEU A 53 -10.28 2.14 0.36
CA LEU A 53 -10.00 3.52 0.74
C LEU A 53 -11.20 4.18 1.41
N ASP A 54 -12.41 3.99 0.87
CA ASP A 54 -13.65 4.52 1.45
C ASP A 54 -13.86 3.96 2.87
N MET A 55 -13.53 2.69 3.10
CA MET A 55 -13.59 2.08 4.45
C MET A 55 -12.57 2.68 5.43
N LEU A 56 -11.35 2.99 4.96
CA LEU A 56 -10.34 3.64 5.79
C LEU A 56 -10.70 5.10 6.08
N GLU A 57 -11.24 5.82 5.10
CA GLU A 57 -11.73 7.20 5.23
C GLU A 57 -12.88 7.28 6.24
N ALA A 58 -13.86 6.37 6.14
CA ALA A 58 -14.98 6.27 7.08
C ALA A 58 -14.54 6.00 8.53
N ARG A 59 -13.32 5.48 8.72
CA ARG A 59 -12.70 5.25 10.04
C ARG A 59 -11.70 6.33 10.43
N HIS A 60 -11.57 7.39 9.62
CA HIS A 60 -10.60 8.48 9.79
C HIS A 60 -9.15 7.98 9.89
N LEU A 61 -8.81 6.94 9.12
CA LEU A 61 -7.48 6.33 9.10
C LEU A 61 -6.60 6.84 7.95
N LEU A 62 -7.12 7.77 7.15
CA LEU A 62 -6.40 8.37 6.03
C LEU A 62 -6.09 9.84 6.31
N ALA A 63 -4.85 10.22 6.04
CA ALA A 63 -4.51 11.61 5.74
C ALA A 63 -4.61 11.80 4.23
N GLU A 64 -5.38 12.81 3.83
CA GLU A 64 -5.48 13.25 2.44
C GLU A 64 -4.53 14.41 2.19
N ARG A 65 -3.82 14.33 1.07
CA ARG A 65 -3.03 15.45 0.55
C ARG A 65 -3.46 15.74 -0.88
N GLU A 66 -3.65 17.02 -1.17
CA GLU A 66 -3.80 17.49 -2.54
C GLU A 66 -2.40 17.61 -3.15
N ALA A 67 -2.05 16.69 -4.04
CA ALA A 67 -0.77 16.77 -4.74
C ALA A 67 -0.85 17.86 -5.82
N PRO A 68 0.07 18.85 -5.82
CA PRO A 68 0.28 19.68 -6.99
C PRO A 68 0.68 18.76 -8.14
N ALA A 69 0.18 19.02 -9.35
CA ALA A 69 0.24 18.11 -10.50
C ALA A 69 1.66 17.82 -11.05
N THR A 70 2.72 18.06 -10.28
CA THR A 70 4.09 18.28 -10.76
C THR A 70 5.10 17.19 -10.42
N GLU A 71 4.71 16.08 -9.79
CA GLU A 71 5.70 15.10 -9.24
C GLU A 71 5.60 13.67 -9.80
N SER A 72 4.96 13.48 -10.96
CA SER A 72 4.92 12.18 -11.66
C SER A 72 6.25 11.78 -12.35
N LEU A 73 7.35 12.49 -12.09
CA LEU A 73 8.65 12.32 -12.75
C LEU A 73 9.71 11.55 -11.94
N PHE A 74 9.43 11.12 -10.71
CA PHE A 74 10.38 10.36 -9.87
C PHE A 74 10.03 8.86 -9.70
N GLY A 75 9.30 8.28 -10.66
CA GLY A 75 9.00 6.83 -10.69
C GLY A 75 10.18 5.93 -11.09
N SER A 76 11.36 6.50 -11.35
CA SER A 76 12.58 5.75 -11.67
C SER A 76 13.56 5.81 -10.50
N LEU A 77 14.13 4.64 -10.16
CA LEU A 77 15.18 4.37 -9.16
C LEU A 77 14.71 3.96 -7.74
N ARG A 78 14.32 2.69 -7.56
CA ARG A 78 15.18 1.62 -7.00
C ARG A 78 14.39 0.45 -6.38
N PRO A 79 14.99 -0.76 -6.39
CA PRO A 79 14.28 -2.01 -6.14
C PRO A 79 14.11 -2.25 -4.64
N LEU A 80 12.88 -2.10 -4.14
CA LEU A 80 12.49 -2.62 -2.82
C LEU A 80 12.27 -4.15 -2.83
N GLY A 81 12.98 -4.86 -3.72
CA GLY A 81 13.03 -6.33 -3.79
C GLY A 81 14.09 -6.97 -2.87
N GLY A 82 14.71 -6.20 -1.97
CA GLY A 82 15.74 -6.69 -1.04
C GLY A 82 15.22 -7.48 0.16
N TRP A 83 13.95 -7.30 0.55
CA TRP A 83 13.39 -7.97 1.73
C TRP A 83 12.95 -9.42 1.45
N LEU A 84 12.53 -9.72 0.21
CA LEU A 84 12.04 -11.06 -0.14
C LEU A 84 13.12 -12.15 -0.10
N ARG A 85 14.41 -11.80 -0.19
CA ARG A 85 15.48 -12.80 -0.02
C ARG A 85 15.70 -13.24 1.43
N ARG A 86 15.25 -12.47 2.42
CA ARG A 86 15.52 -12.80 3.83
C ARG A 86 14.53 -13.78 4.44
N ALA A 87 13.32 -13.91 3.88
CA ALA A 87 12.33 -14.88 4.37
C ALA A 87 12.55 -16.32 3.84
N LEU A 88 13.25 -16.48 2.70
CA LEU A 88 13.52 -17.80 2.11
C LEU A 88 14.88 -18.40 2.53
N ALA A 89 15.80 -17.59 3.04
CA ALA A 89 17.10 -18.08 3.52
C ALA A 89 17.03 -18.75 4.91
N THR A 90 15.94 -18.58 5.66
CA THR A 90 15.78 -19.16 7.00
C THR A 90 15.36 -20.64 6.98
N THR A 91 15.04 -21.22 5.82
CA THR A 91 14.63 -22.64 5.73
C THR A 91 15.71 -23.58 5.17
N HIS A 92 16.97 -23.16 5.06
CA HIS A 92 18.04 -24.08 4.65
C HIS A 92 19.31 -23.92 5.50
N ALA A 93 19.16 -24.17 6.80
CA ALA A 93 20.25 -24.45 7.71
C ALA A 93 19.87 -25.67 8.55
N ASP A 94 19.84 -26.86 7.92
CA ASP A 94 20.02 -28.16 8.58
C ASP A 94 20.21 -29.26 7.52
N ARG A 95 21.46 -29.55 7.17
CA ARG A 95 22.06 -30.90 7.18
C ARG A 95 23.51 -30.87 6.71
#